data_AF-A0AAD7ZDP8-F1
#
_entry.id   AF-A0AAD7ZDP8-F1
#
_cell.length_a   1.000
_cell.length_b   1.000
_cell.length_c   1.000
_cell.angle_alpha   90.00
_cell.angle_beta   90.00
_cell.angle_gamma   90.00
#
_symmetry.space_group_name_H-M   'P 1'
#
loop_
_entity.id
_entity.type
_entity.pdbx_description
1 polymer ?
#
loop_
_entity_poly.entity_id
_entity_poly.type
_entity_poly.pdbx_seq_one_letter_code
_entity_poly.pdbx_strand_id
1 'polypeptide(L)' 'VNRIISNSTMKEENFASGPKEKNVLKDTMYKFLRQFYNESDSQKITDEFMKDFYRSISSLSLDDLERLATSYLQEEKSDQ' A
#
# COMPACT_ATOMS: atom_id res chain seq x y z
N VAL A 1 29.49 -38.21 -25.61
CA VAL A 1 30.11 -37.00 -25.00
C VAL A 1 29.38 -35.78 -25.52
N ASN A 2 28.57 -35.15 -24.67
CA ASN A 2 27.81 -33.89 -24.82
C ASN A 2 26.73 -33.91 -23.71
N ARG A 3 26.38 -32.87 -22.96
CA ARG A 3 26.78 -31.46 -22.88
C ARG A 3 26.08 -30.90 -21.61
N ILE A 4 26.87 -30.25 -20.74
CA ILE A 4 26.55 -29.14 -19.82
C ILE A 4 25.08 -29.03 -19.33
N ILE A 5 24.85 -29.28 -18.04
CA ILE A 5 23.64 -28.82 -17.33
C ILE A 5 23.73 -27.31 -17.16
N SER A 6 22.90 -26.57 -17.89
CA SER A 6 22.73 -25.12 -17.71
C SER A 6 21.68 -24.87 -16.64
N ASN A 7 22.08 -24.15 -15.60
CA ASN A 7 21.22 -23.57 -14.57
C ASN A 7 20.06 -22.79 -15.22
N SER A 8 18.82 -23.19 -14.95
CA SER A 8 17.65 -22.38 -15.28
C SER A 8 17.34 -21.50 -14.08
N THR A 9 17.79 -20.25 -14.18
CA THR A 9 17.36 -19.11 -13.36
C THR A 9 15.84 -19.12 -13.25
N MET A 10 15.32 -19.27 -12.03
CA MET A 10 13.91 -19.07 -11.73
C MET A 10 13.51 -17.70 -12.25
N LYS A 11 12.64 -17.69 -13.27
CA LYS A 11 12.12 -16.47 -13.86
C LYS A 11 11.26 -15.78 -12.82
N GLU A 12 11.61 -14.53 -12.57
CA GLU A 12 10.80 -13.54 -11.87
C GLU A 12 9.42 -13.52 -12.55
N GLU A 13 8.46 -14.19 -11.91
CA GLU A 13 7.10 -14.24 -12.41
C GLU A 13 6.54 -12.83 -12.32
N ASN A 14 6.26 -12.28 -13.51
CA ASN A 14 5.49 -11.07 -13.70
C ASN A 14 4.19 -11.19 -12.90
N PHE A 15 4.14 -10.58 -11.71
CA PHE A 15 2.89 -10.14 -11.13
C PHE A 15 2.31 -9.12 -12.10
N ALA A 16 1.44 -9.63 -12.96
CA ALA A 16 0.72 -8.89 -13.96
C ALA A 16 0.24 -7.57 -13.34
N SER A 17 0.68 -6.46 -13.93
CA SER A 17 0.07 -5.17 -13.74
C SER A 17 -1.37 -5.29 -14.20
N GLY A 18 -2.25 -5.62 -13.25
CA GLY A 18 -3.69 -5.47 -13.38
C GLY A 18 -4.02 -4.04 -13.85
N PRO A 19 -5.24 -3.81 -14.36
CA PRO A 19 -5.66 -2.48 -14.80
C PRO A 19 -5.27 -1.49 -13.72
N LYS A 20 -4.52 -0.43 -14.07
CA LYS A 20 -4.04 0.58 -13.12
C LYS A 20 -5.24 1.08 -12.32
N GLU A 21 -5.50 0.44 -11.18
CA GLU A 21 -6.58 0.83 -10.29
C GLU A 21 -6.24 2.26 -9.93
N LYS A 22 -7.12 3.17 -10.34
CA LYS A 22 -6.99 4.57 -9.97
C LYS A 22 -6.91 4.57 -8.46
N ASN A 23 -5.77 5.03 -7.95
CA ASN A 23 -5.47 4.94 -6.54
C ASN A 23 -6.28 6.04 -5.85
N VAL A 24 -7.54 5.73 -5.53
CA VAL A 24 -8.55 6.70 -5.07
C VAL A 24 -8.04 7.46 -3.86
N LEU A 25 -7.33 6.79 -2.95
CA LEU A 25 -6.69 7.41 -1.80
C LEU A 25 -5.64 8.44 -2.24
N LYS A 26 -4.71 8.04 -3.11
CA LYS A 26 -3.67 8.94 -3.65
C LYS A 26 -4.28 10.17 -4.32
N ASP A 27 -5.28 9.97 -5.17
CA ASP A 27 -5.95 11.05 -5.90
C ASP A 27 -6.71 12.00 -4.96
N THR A 28 -7.37 11.45 -3.94
CA THR A 28 -8.11 12.23 -2.95
C THR A 28 -7.16 13.05 -2.08
N MET A 29 -6.06 12.44 -1.61
CA MET A 29 -5.02 13.11 -0.85
C MET A 29 -4.38 14.25 -1.64
N TYR A 30 -4.00 14.00 -2.89
CA TYR A 30 -3.45 15.04 -3.76
C TYR A 30 -4.43 16.20 -3.94
N LYS A 31 -5.70 15.92 -4.26
CA LYS A 31 -6.74 16.95 -4.41
C LYS A 31 -6.96 17.75 -3.13
N PHE A 32 -6.93 17.10 -1.97
CA PHE A 32 -7.02 17.76 -0.68
C PHE A 32 -5.83 18.71 -0.45
N LEU A 33 -4.61 18.22 -0.68
CA LEU A 33 -3.37 18.98 -0.47
C LEU A 33 -3.22 20.18 -1.42
N ARG A 34 -3.81 20.11 -2.62
CA ARG A 34 -3.79 21.23 -3.59
C ARG A 34 -4.51 22.49 -3.10
N GLN A 35 -5.30 22.40 -2.04
CA GLN A 35 -5.94 23.55 -1.39
C GLN A 35 -4.95 24.36 -0.53
N PHE A 36 -3.79 23.77 -0.16
CA PHE A 36 -2.85 24.35 0.80
C PHE A 36 -1.42 24.47 0.26
N TYR A 37 -1.03 23.61 -0.69
CA TYR A 37 0.33 23.53 -1.23
C TYR A 37 0.32 23.67 -2.76
N ASN A 38 1.47 24.08 -3.32
CA ASN A 38 1.67 24.08 -4.77
C ASN A 38 1.71 22.64 -5.32
N GLU A 39 1.61 22.48 -6.64
CA GLU A 39 1.55 21.16 -7.29
C GLU A 39 2.74 20.25 -6.96
N SER A 40 3.95 20.81 -6.98
CA SER A 40 5.18 20.06 -6.67
C SER A 40 5.19 19.53 -5.24
N ASP A 41 4.82 20.38 -4.27
CA ASP A 41 4.82 20.01 -2.87
C ASP A 41 3.66 19.08 -2.54
N SER A 42 2.45 19.30 -3.10
CA SER A 42 1.33 18.38 -2.97
C SER A 42 1.68 16.98 -3.49
N GLN A 43 2.38 16.90 -4.62
CA GLN A 43 2.82 15.63 -5.19
C GLN A 43 3.82 14.92 -4.28
N LYS A 44 4.86 15.62 -3.81
CA LYS A 44 5.87 15.06 -2.89
C LYS A 44 5.26 14.54 -1.59
N ILE A 45 4.39 15.34 -0.97
CA ILE A 45 3.72 14.95 0.29
C ILE A 45 2.86 13.71 0.05
N THR A 46 2.09 13.69 -1.05
CA THR A 46 1.26 12.54 -1.41
C THR A 46 2.10 11.28 -1.63
N ASP A 47 3.22 11.40 -2.34
CA ASP A 47 4.07 10.24 -2.65
C ASP A 47 4.74 9.66 -1.41
N GLU A 48 5.31 10.50 -0.53
CA GLU A 48 5.89 10.02 0.73
C GLU A 48 4.81 9.46 1.66
N PHE A 49 3.63 10.08 1.74
CA PHE A 49 2.51 9.53 2.48
C PHE A 49 2.13 8.12 1.99
N MET A 50 1.97 7.93 0.68
CA MET A 50 1.58 6.64 0.12
C MET A 50 2.64 5.57 0.37
N LYS A 51 3.93 5.94 0.27
CA LYS A 51 5.05 5.04 0.58
C LYS A 51 5.03 4.59 2.04
N ASP A 52 4.82 5.53 2.96
CA ASP A 52 4.71 5.22 4.39
C ASP A 52 3.46 4.39 4.68
N PHE A 53 2.33 4.72 4.07
CA PHE A 53 1.08 3.95 4.18
C PHE A 53 1.26 2.50 3.72
N TYR A 54 1.84 2.28 2.55
CA TYR A 54 2.09 0.91 2.05
C TYR A 54 3.05 0.15 2.95
N ARG A 55 4.12 0.81 3.44
CA ARG A 55 5.04 0.20 4.40
C ARG A 55 4.29 -0.25 5.66
N SER A 56 3.51 0.65 6.26
CA SER A 56 2.74 0.37 7.47
C SER A 56 1.77 -0.80 7.29
N ILE A 57 0.96 -0.78 6.23
CA ILE A 57 -0.01 -1.85 5.95
C ILE A 57 0.70 -3.19 5.69
N SER A 58 1.79 -3.17 4.91
CA SER A 58 2.56 -4.40 4.62
C SER A 58 3.25 -5.00 5.84
N SER A 59 3.49 -4.19 6.88
CA SER A 59 4.14 -4.62 8.12
C SER A 59 3.18 -5.05 9.23
N LEU A 60 1.87 -5.00 9.01
CA LEU A 60 0.89 -5.40 10.01
C LEU A 60 0.99 -6.89 10.32
N SER A 61 1.12 -7.22 11.60
CA SER A 61 1.05 -8.59 12.09
C SER A 61 -0.39 -9.05 12.30
N LEU A 62 -0.59 -10.35 12.50
CA LEU A 62 -1.91 -10.90 12.83
C LEU A 62 -2.44 -10.30 14.14
N ASP A 63 -1.58 -10.12 15.14
CA ASP A 63 -1.93 -9.52 16.43
C ASP A 63 -2.37 -8.04 16.27
N ASP A 64 -1.72 -7.29 15.37
CA ASP A 64 -2.13 -5.92 15.07
C ASP A 64 -3.52 -5.85 14.41
N LEU A 65 -3.82 -6.81 13.51
CA LEU A 65 -5.13 -6.93 12.88
C LEU A 65 -6.21 -7.34 13.89
N GLU A 66 -5.91 -8.25 14.81
CA GLU A 66 -6.83 -8.65 15.88
C GLU A 66 -7.13 -7.48 16.82
N ARG A 67 -6.10 -6.70 17.19
CA ARG A 67 -6.27 -5.49 18.00
C ARG A 67 -7.15 -4.47 17.28
N LEU A 68 -6.92 -4.25 15.99
CA LEU A 68 -7.73 -3.33 15.18
C LEU A 68 -9.19 -3.78 15.10
N ALA A 69 -9.46 -5.06 14.85
CA ALA A 69 -10.83 -5.58 14.83
C ALA A 69 -11.52 -5.42 16.20
N THR A 70 -10.78 -5.68 17.28
CA THR A 70 -11.30 -5.58 18.65
C THR A 70 -11.61 -4.13 19.03
N SER A 71 -10.80 -3.16 18.61
CA SER A 71 -11.08 -1.74 18.91
C SER A 71 -12.39 -1.28 18.28
N TYR A 72 -12.67 -1.67 17.03
CA TYR A 72 -13.95 -1.34 16.38
C TYR A 72 -15.15 -1.94 17.12
N LEU A 73 -15.06 -3.19 17.57
CA LEU A 73 -16.13 -3.85 18.33
C LEU A 73 -16.36 -3.24 19.73
N GLN A 74 -15.33 -2.65 20.32
CA GLN A 74 -15.44 -1.96 21.61
C GLN A 74 -16.10 -0.59 21.45
N GLU A 75 -15.76 0.15 20.39
CA GLU A 75 -16.40 1.41 20.04
C GLU A 75 -17.91 1.22 19.81
N GLU A 76 -18.33 0.21 19.04
CA GLU A 76 -19.76 -0.09 18.81
C GLU A 76 -20.54 -0.43 20.10
N LYS A 77 -19.89 -1.05 21.09
CA LYS A 77 -20.52 -1.39 22.38
C LYS A 77 -20.62 -0.21 23.34
N SER A 78 -19.86 0.85 23.09
CA SER A 78 -19.84 2.06 23.94
C SER A 78 -21.02 2.99 23.64
N ASP A 79 -21.61 2.86 22.45
CA ASP A 79 -22.71 3.67 21.93
C ASP A 79 -24.10 3.02 22.14
N GLN A 80 -24.17 1.91 22.91
CA GLN A 80 -25.42 1.27 23.38
C GLN A 80 -25.61 1.45 24.88
#